data_AF-A0A954PRK1-F1
#
_entry.id   AF-A0A954PRK1-F1
#
_cell.length_a   1.000
_cell.length_b   1.000
_cell.length_c   1.000
_cell.angle_alpha   90.00
_cell.angle_beta   90.00
_cell.angle_gamma   90.00
#
_symmetry.space_group_name_H-M   'P 1'
#
loop_
_entity.id
_entity.type
_entity.pdbx_description
1 polymer ?
#
loop_
_entity_poly.entity_id
_entity_poly.type
_entity_poly.pdbx_seq_one_letter_code
_entity_poly.pdbx_strand_id
1 'polypeptide(L)'
;LWMREHNRLAEQLAAKHPRWGDERLYQEARRWVVAEMQAITYNEFLPAVLGPNAPQAYHGYDPHLRPDISNEFAAAAFRVGHTMLPTHLLRVDASGNEIPAGHLALRDGFFQPQAVREAGVEVLLRGLARQQQQEIDAQIVDDVRNFMFGQPGAGGLDLASLNIQRGREHGLPSYNQLRATVGLDPVTRFSEITGDPLVAQQLAATYDTVDDVDAWVGGICEDHLTGSSLGETFTRIWVEQFTRTRAADRFWFENVFHGKELRQLQNLRLADVLAANGVSGPLQANVFFTPSTLTVRAAAKTALDITVRVRTDGAEQVEIYDNVRRQVIAQQALSATKRVFIQGGSRNDRITIAPAFPLPIEVLGGEGMDSLDYRGTEHNDAVDIYFRQLQSDTAASLNYGQVEQLNVFGGAGDDRLQVHGRSEARLALLGNAGNDTLLGGEDADILSGGAGNDLLWGGGGKDWLLAGRGRDRLLTGHGRNRDLTVYWATPLDDNAHALQTLFSMWSVVYRLR
;
A
#
# COMPACT_ATOMS: atom_id res chain seq x y z
N LEU A 1 -9.06 23.24 8.37
CA LEU A 1 -9.80 22.56 7.29
C LEU A 1 -11.18 22.11 7.76
N TRP A 2 -11.27 21.09 8.62
CA TRP A 2 -12.54 20.46 9.02
C TRP A 2 -13.60 21.38 9.63
N MET A 3 -13.21 22.44 10.35
CA MET A 3 -14.16 23.47 10.81
C MET A 3 -14.84 24.20 9.64
N ARG A 4 -14.09 24.54 8.58
CA ARG A 4 -14.65 25.18 7.39
C ARG A 4 -15.55 24.20 6.63
N GLU A 5 -15.14 22.94 6.56
CA GLU A 5 -15.92 21.89 5.91
C GLU A 5 -17.28 21.66 6.60
N HIS A 6 -17.29 21.62 7.94
CA HIS A 6 -18.52 21.56 8.72
C HIS A 6 -19.47 22.71 8.37
N ASN A 7 -18.99 23.95 8.37
CA ASN A 7 -19.82 25.12 8.05
C ASN A 7 -20.33 25.08 6.60
N ARG A 8 -19.47 24.70 5.65
CA ARG A 8 -19.82 24.54 4.23
C ARG A 8 -20.95 23.51 4.05
N LEU A 9 -20.85 22.37 4.73
CA LEU A 9 -21.87 21.32 4.72
C LEU A 9 -23.17 21.79 5.38
N ALA A 10 -23.10 22.48 6.52
CA ALA A 10 -24.26 23.03 7.21
C ALA A 10 -25.03 24.03 6.32
N GLU A 11 -24.33 24.94 5.64
CA GLU A 11 -24.92 25.88 4.68
C GLU A 11 -25.60 25.16 3.51
N GLN A 12 -24.96 24.13 2.95
CA GLN A 12 -25.55 23.33 1.87
C GLN A 12 -26.79 22.55 2.32
N LEU A 13 -26.76 22.01 3.54
CA LEU A 13 -27.91 21.31 4.13
C LEU A 13 -29.05 22.28 4.43
N ALA A 14 -28.77 23.49 4.94
CA ALA A 14 -29.78 24.51 5.18
C ALA A 14 -30.47 24.94 3.88
N ALA A 15 -29.70 25.12 2.80
CA ALA A 15 -30.24 25.43 1.48
C ALA A 15 -31.13 24.30 0.92
N LYS A 16 -30.75 23.03 1.12
CA LYS A 16 -31.53 21.85 0.68
C LYS A 16 -32.73 21.57 1.57
N HIS A 17 -32.66 21.92 2.86
CA HIS A 17 -33.67 21.61 3.86
C HIS A 17 -34.07 22.86 4.68
N PRO A 18 -34.82 23.81 4.09
CA PRO A 18 -35.11 25.11 4.73
C PRO A 18 -35.94 25.06 6.03
N ARG A 19 -36.46 23.89 6.41
CA ARG A 19 -37.25 23.67 7.63
C ARG A 19 -36.44 23.04 8.77
N TRP A 20 -35.18 22.66 8.53
CA TRP A 20 -34.34 22.13 9.59
C TRP A 20 -33.87 23.27 10.50
N GLY A 21 -33.93 23.05 11.82
CA GLY A 21 -33.35 23.97 12.80
C GLY A 21 -31.87 23.70 13.06
N ASP A 22 -31.23 24.61 13.78
CA ASP A 22 -29.77 24.65 13.99
C ASP A 22 -29.17 23.34 14.50
N GLU A 23 -29.77 22.72 15.54
CA GLU A 23 -29.27 21.45 16.10
C GLU A 23 -29.21 20.34 15.04
N ARG A 24 -30.24 20.24 14.19
CA ARG A 24 -30.27 19.22 13.14
C ARG A 24 -29.21 19.50 12.08
N LEU A 25 -29.05 20.77 11.68
CA LEU A 25 -28.02 21.16 10.72
C LEU A 25 -26.62 20.85 11.24
N TYR A 26 -26.35 21.16 12.51
CA TYR A 26 -25.10 20.85 13.18
C TYR A 26 -24.81 19.35 13.19
N GLN A 27 -25.75 18.52 13.66
CA GLN A 27 -25.52 17.08 13.77
C GLN A 27 -25.36 16.41 12.41
N GLU A 28 -26.10 16.84 11.39
CA GLU A 28 -25.97 16.30 10.04
C GLU A 28 -24.64 16.70 9.40
N ALA A 29 -24.22 17.97 9.52
CA ALA A 29 -22.90 18.41 9.05
C ALA A 29 -21.76 17.69 9.79
N ARG A 30 -21.89 17.51 11.12
CA ARG A 30 -20.95 16.71 11.92
C ARG A 30 -20.89 15.26 11.43
N ARG A 31 -22.05 14.63 11.15
CA ARG A 31 -22.10 13.24 10.65
C ARG A 31 -21.34 13.09 9.33
N TRP A 32 -21.51 14.04 8.42
CA TRP A 32 -20.75 14.07 7.16
C TRP A 32 -19.25 14.23 7.40
N VAL A 33 -18.80 15.24 8.16
CA VAL A 33 -17.35 15.43 8.44
C VAL A 33 -16.71 14.17 9.04
N VAL A 34 -17.38 13.52 10.00
CA VAL A 34 -16.88 12.25 10.58
C VAL A 34 -16.74 11.17 9.50
N ALA A 35 -17.73 11.03 8.63
CA ALA A 35 -17.67 10.07 7.53
C ALA A 35 -16.60 10.39 6.49
N GLU A 36 -16.36 11.66 6.19
CA GLU A 36 -15.27 12.09 5.31
C GLU A 36 -13.90 11.71 5.90
N MET A 37 -13.69 11.98 7.19
CA MET A 37 -12.46 11.60 7.89
C MET A 37 -12.27 10.08 7.91
N GLN A 38 -13.33 9.31 8.19
CA GLN A 38 -13.30 7.84 8.15
C GLN A 38 -12.95 7.33 6.74
N ALA A 39 -13.64 7.82 5.72
CA ALA A 39 -13.41 7.39 4.34
C ALA A 39 -11.99 7.71 3.88
N ILE A 40 -11.48 8.92 4.10
CA ILE A 40 -10.12 9.31 3.71
C ILE A 40 -9.06 8.49 4.45
N THR A 41 -9.27 8.23 5.74
CA THR A 41 -8.33 7.45 6.56
C THR A 41 -8.15 6.05 5.99
N TYR A 42 -9.25 5.33 5.76
CA TYR A 42 -9.19 3.92 5.34
C TYR A 42 -8.93 3.75 3.84
N ASN A 43 -9.30 4.73 3.03
CA ASN A 43 -9.21 4.59 1.59
C ASN A 43 -7.99 5.26 0.94
N GLU A 44 -7.33 6.20 1.62
CA GLU A 44 -6.13 6.87 1.10
C GLU A 44 -4.95 6.79 2.08
N PHE A 45 -5.13 7.16 3.35
CA PHE A 45 -4.02 7.22 4.31
C PHE A 45 -3.45 5.83 4.66
N LEU A 46 -4.30 4.90 5.09
CA LEU A 46 -3.84 3.55 5.47
C LEU A 46 -3.21 2.79 4.29
N PRO A 47 -3.79 2.80 3.06
CA PRO A 47 -3.12 2.23 1.90
C PRO A 47 -1.78 2.88 1.57
N ALA A 48 -1.65 4.20 1.73
CA ALA A 48 -0.37 4.89 1.47
C ALA A 48 0.75 4.54 2.46
N VAL A 49 0.40 4.15 3.70
CA VAL A 49 1.37 3.79 4.76
C VAL A 49 1.61 2.28 4.86
N LEU A 50 0.56 1.48 4.71
CA LEU A 50 0.59 0.03 4.94
C LEU A 50 0.70 -0.77 3.64
N GLY A 51 0.43 -0.14 2.49
CA GLY A 51 0.42 -0.78 1.19
C GLY A 51 -0.45 -2.04 1.19
N PRO A 52 0.10 -3.20 0.73
CA PRO A 52 -0.56 -4.51 0.76
C PRO A 52 -1.12 -4.96 2.11
N ASN A 53 -0.64 -4.35 3.21
CA ASN A 53 -1.03 -4.71 4.56
C ASN A 53 -2.19 -3.89 5.09
N ALA A 54 -2.73 -2.92 4.33
CA ALA A 54 -3.85 -2.12 4.79
C ALA A 54 -5.07 -2.99 5.15
N PRO A 55 -5.91 -2.56 6.12
CA PRO A 55 -7.11 -3.31 6.52
C PRO A 55 -7.97 -3.78 5.34
N GLN A 56 -8.42 -5.03 5.39
CA GLN A 56 -9.24 -5.67 4.34
C GLN A 56 -10.64 -5.06 4.20
N ALA A 57 -11.47 -5.66 3.33
CA ALA A 57 -12.88 -5.34 3.15
C ALA A 57 -13.65 -5.23 4.47
N TYR A 58 -14.63 -4.34 4.52
CA TYR A 58 -15.48 -4.17 5.69
C TYR A 58 -16.59 -5.23 5.71
N HIS A 59 -16.65 -6.03 6.79
CA HIS A 59 -17.60 -7.15 6.91
C HIS A 59 -18.85 -6.82 7.74
N GLY A 60 -19.04 -5.56 8.14
CA GLY A 60 -20.16 -5.14 8.96
C GLY A 60 -19.81 -4.91 10.42
N TYR A 61 -20.79 -4.39 11.15
CA TYR A 61 -20.66 -4.04 12.55
C TYR A 61 -20.81 -5.26 13.45
N ASP A 62 -19.89 -5.42 14.39
CA ASP A 62 -19.95 -6.45 15.43
C ASP A 62 -20.06 -5.79 16.82
N PRO A 63 -21.21 -5.91 17.50
CA PRO A 63 -21.43 -5.33 18.83
C PRO A 63 -20.64 -6.02 19.94
N HIS A 64 -20.00 -7.17 19.68
CA HIS A 64 -19.19 -7.89 20.66
C HIS A 64 -17.72 -7.46 20.66
N LEU A 65 -17.29 -6.69 19.66
CA LEU A 65 -15.96 -6.11 19.62
C LEU A 65 -15.86 -4.89 20.53
N ARG A 66 -14.70 -4.74 21.17
CA ARG A 66 -14.38 -3.56 21.97
C ARG A 66 -13.77 -2.48 21.08
N PRO A 67 -14.28 -1.23 21.09
CA PRO A 67 -13.75 -0.13 20.28
C PRO A 67 -12.58 0.60 20.93
N ASP A 68 -12.10 0.14 22.09
CA ASP A 68 -11.07 0.86 22.85
C ASP A 68 -9.74 0.91 22.08
N ILE A 69 -9.05 2.04 22.20
CA ILE A 69 -7.67 2.15 21.75
C ILE A 69 -6.77 1.42 22.73
N SER A 70 -5.92 0.53 22.23
CA SER A 70 -4.98 -0.22 23.05
C SER A 70 -3.80 0.65 23.49
N ASN A 71 -3.19 0.28 24.61
CA ASN A 71 -2.11 1.07 25.20
C ASN A 71 -0.87 1.06 24.29
N GLU A 72 -0.54 -0.11 23.73
CA GLU A 72 0.57 -0.29 22.78
C GLU A 72 0.36 0.50 21.49
N PHE A 73 -0.88 0.62 20.99
CA PHE A 73 -1.16 1.49 19.85
C PHE A 73 -0.94 2.96 20.19
N ALA A 74 -1.54 3.47 21.27
CA ALA A 74 -1.49 4.89 21.63
C ALA A 74 -0.12 5.36 22.15
N ALA A 75 0.57 4.53 22.92
CA ALA A 75 1.80 4.89 23.60
C ALA A 75 3.08 4.49 22.83
N ALA A 76 2.99 3.61 21.83
CA ALA A 76 4.12 3.23 20.98
C ALA A 76 3.78 3.26 19.48
N ALA A 77 2.95 2.34 18.98
CA ALA A 77 2.88 2.07 17.53
C ALA A 77 2.38 3.28 16.71
N PHE A 78 1.44 4.08 17.20
CA PHE A 78 0.94 5.24 16.47
C PHE A 78 1.86 6.48 16.60
N ARG A 79 2.98 6.36 17.32
CA ARG A 79 3.99 7.42 17.49
C ARG A 79 5.12 7.38 16.48
N VAL A 80 5.09 6.46 15.51
CA VAL A 80 5.97 6.50 14.32
C VAL A 80 5.88 7.86 13.58
N GLY A 81 4.76 8.57 13.73
CA GLY A 81 4.61 9.96 13.24
C GLY A 81 5.72 10.92 13.67
N HIS A 82 6.42 10.65 14.77
CA HIS A 82 7.50 11.50 15.26
C HIS A 82 8.80 11.35 14.46
N THR A 83 9.03 10.24 13.76
CA THR A 83 10.19 10.03 12.89
C THR A 83 9.95 10.63 11.51
N MET A 84 8.68 10.69 11.07
CA MET A 84 8.24 11.24 9.78
C MET A 84 8.38 12.76 9.64
N LEU A 85 8.68 13.47 10.75
CA LEU A 85 8.66 14.93 10.80
C LEU A 85 9.81 15.56 9.99
N PRO A 86 9.52 16.49 9.06
CA PRO A 86 10.55 17.21 8.34
C PRO A 86 11.17 18.33 9.20
N THR A 87 12.34 18.84 8.80
CA THR A 87 12.97 19.98 9.47
C THR A 87 12.29 21.33 9.18
N HIS A 88 11.49 21.41 8.12
CA HIS A 88 10.77 22.62 7.71
C HIS A 88 9.37 22.25 7.22
N LEU A 89 8.41 23.16 7.34
CA LEU A 89 7.08 23.08 6.74
C LEU A 89 7.09 23.92 5.46
N LEU A 90 6.79 23.28 4.33
CA LEU A 90 6.70 23.97 3.05
C LEU A 90 5.53 24.98 3.08
N ARG A 91 5.78 26.17 2.52
CA ARG A 91 4.77 27.23 2.36
C ARG A 91 4.66 27.60 0.89
N VAL A 92 3.59 27.16 0.24
CA VAL A 92 3.42 27.17 -1.22
C VAL A 92 2.20 28.00 -1.65
N ASP A 93 2.40 28.90 -2.61
CA ASP A 93 1.33 29.72 -3.19
C ASP A 93 0.41 28.92 -4.15
N ALA A 94 -0.63 29.57 -4.68
CA ALA A 94 -1.57 28.93 -5.60
C ALA A 94 -0.96 28.57 -6.97
N SER A 95 0.18 29.18 -7.32
CA SER A 95 0.93 28.91 -8.55
C SER A 95 1.94 27.77 -8.37
N GLY A 96 2.12 27.27 -7.15
CA GLY A 96 3.04 26.20 -6.83
C GLY A 96 4.44 26.64 -6.45
N ASN A 97 4.67 27.93 -6.19
CA ASN A 97 5.96 28.49 -5.80
C ASN A 97 6.06 28.69 -4.28
N GLU A 98 7.29 28.74 -3.76
CA GLU A 98 7.55 29.20 -2.41
C GLU A 98 7.08 30.65 -2.23
N ILE A 99 6.41 30.95 -1.10
CA ILE A 99 5.97 32.31 -0.81
C ILE A 99 7.18 33.22 -0.44
N PRO A 100 7.07 34.55 -0.59
CA PRO A 100 8.17 35.47 -0.25
C PRO A 100 8.66 35.39 1.20
N ALA A 101 7.81 34.94 2.14
CA ALA A 101 8.19 34.75 3.53
C ALA A 101 9.04 33.48 3.77
N GLY A 102 9.27 32.67 2.73
CA GLY A 102 10.05 31.44 2.74
C GLY A 102 9.28 30.22 3.27
N HIS A 103 9.96 29.10 3.48
CA HIS A 103 9.48 27.97 4.29
C HIS A 103 9.58 28.27 5.81
N LEU A 104 8.89 27.49 6.64
CA LEU A 104 8.89 27.68 8.11
C LEU A 104 9.69 26.55 8.74
N ALA A 105 10.73 26.84 9.53
CA ALA A 105 11.41 25.78 10.28
C ALA A 105 10.44 25.10 11.27
N LEU A 106 10.53 23.78 11.45
CA LEU A 106 9.59 23.04 12.28
C LEU A 106 9.61 23.54 13.73
N ARG A 107 10.81 23.77 14.29
CA ARG A 107 10.98 24.33 15.65
C ARG A 107 10.26 25.67 15.86
N ASP A 108 10.14 26.47 14.80
CA ASP A 108 9.49 27.79 14.85
C ASP A 108 7.97 27.70 14.65
N GLY A 109 7.42 26.52 14.37
CA GLY A 109 5.99 26.29 14.19
C GLY A 109 5.23 26.00 15.51
N PHE A 110 5.93 25.58 16.57
CA PHE A 110 5.29 25.15 17.81
C PHE A 110 4.60 26.31 18.53
N PHE A 111 3.27 26.21 18.68
CA PHE A 111 2.42 27.22 19.31
C PHE A 111 2.50 28.62 18.67
N GLN A 112 2.84 28.71 17.37
CA GLN A 112 2.97 29.97 16.63
C GLN A 112 1.82 30.16 15.61
N PRO A 113 0.62 30.63 16.02
CA PRO A 113 -0.49 30.84 15.09
C PRO A 113 -0.26 32.01 14.14
N GLN A 114 0.71 32.89 14.42
CA GLN A 114 0.98 34.10 13.64
C GLN A 114 1.31 33.78 12.17
N ALA A 115 2.17 32.80 11.92
CA ALA A 115 2.55 32.40 10.56
C ALA A 115 1.33 31.96 9.73
N VAL A 116 0.36 31.29 10.35
CA VAL A 116 -0.90 30.88 9.70
C VAL A 116 -1.83 32.07 9.50
N ARG A 117 -1.91 33.00 10.47
CA ARG A 117 -2.74 34.21 10.36
C ARG A 117 -2.28 35.12 9.22
N GLU A 118 -0.97 35.22 9.00
CA GLU A 118 -0.38 36.08 7.98
C GLU A 118 -0.42 35.46 6.57
N ALA A 119 -0.04 34.19 6.44
CA ALA A 119 0.05 33.54 5.14
C ALA A 119 -1.25 32.85 4.68
N GLY A 120 -2.18 32.62 5.61
CA GLY A 120 -3.33 31.73 5.39
C GLY A 120 -2.95 30.26 5.54
N VAL A 121 -3.93 29.43 5.91
CA VAL A 121 -3.73 27.99 6.11
C VAL A 121 -3.53 27.23 4.80
N GLU A 122 -4.06 27.77 3.71
CA GLU A 122 -4.04 27.19 2.36
C GLU A 122 -2.59 27.01 1.88
N VAL A 123 -1.71 27.95 2.24
CA VAL A 123 -0.29 27.93 1.87
C VAL A 123 0.43 26.74 2.50
N LEU A 124 0.12 26.43 3.76
CA LEU A 124 0.65 25.26 4.46
C LEU A 124 0.02 23.97 3.94
N LEU A 125 -1.29 23.95 3.67
CA LEU A 125 -1.97 22.76 3.16
C LEU A 125 -1.43 22.34 1.78
N ARG A 126 -1.11 23.29 0.89
CA ARG A 126 -0.41 22.99 -0.37
C ARG A 126 1.00 22.47 -0.13
N GLY A 127 1.70 23.02 0.86
CA GLY A 127 3.02 22.55 1.26
C GLY A 127 2.99 21.10 1.74
N LEU A 128 2.10 20.78 2.69
CA LEU A 128 1.91 19.44 3.23
C LEU A 128 1.55 18.42 2.15
N ALA A 129 0.69 18.78 1.19
CA ALA A 129 0.34 17.90 0.09
C ALA A 129 1.55 17.53 -0.80
N ARG A 130 2.59 18.37 -0.86
CA ARG A 130 3.75 18.18 -1.75
C ARG A 130 5.00 17.68 -1.04
N GLN A 131 5.07 17.90 0.26
CA GLN A 131 6.25 17.64 1.05
C GLN A 131 6.45 16.13 1.23
N GLN A 132 7.65 15.65 0.88
CA GLN A 132 8.05 14.31 1.26
C GLN A 132 8.32 14.27 2.77
N GLN A 133 7.73 13.29 3.45
CA GLN A 133 8.03 13.01 4.85
C GLN A 133 9.44 12.42 5.02
N GLN A 134 9.96 12.48 6.24
CA GLN A 134 11.15 11.70 6.60
C GLN A 134 10.80 10.21 6.71
N GLU A 135 11.82 9.37 6.65
CA GLU A 135 11.65 7.92 6.74
C GLU A 135 11.14 7.48 8.13
N ILE A 136 10.46 6.34 8.20
CA ILE A 136 10.15 5.71 9.47
C ILE A 136 11.33 4.84 9.89
N ASP A 137 12.22 5.40 10.70
CA ASP A 137 13.42 4.72 11.17
C ASP A 137 13.80 5.17 12.60
N ALA A 138 14.98 4.72 13.08
CA ALA A 138 15.53 5.09 14.37
C ALA A 138 16.08 6.54 14.42
N GLN A 139 15.93 7.34 13.36
CA GLN A 139 16.38 8.72 13.29
C GLN A 139 15.23 9.69 13.53
N ILE A 140 15.54 10.80 14.21
CA ILE A 140 14.59 11.87 14.48
C ILE A 140 15.30 13.21 14.29
N VAL A 141 14.63 14.14 13.62
CA VAL A 141 15.15 15.49 13.35
C VAL A 141 15.42 16.25 14.64
N ASP A 142 16.50 17.05 14.64
CA ASP A 142 16.92 17.83 15.81
C ASP A 142 15.82 18.77 16.32
N ASP A 143 14.98 19.29 15.44
CA ASP A 143 13.86 20.18 15.76
C ASP A 143 12.92 19.62 16.84
N VAL A 144 12.80 18.30 16.95
CA VAL A 144 12.02 17.65 18.03
C VAL A 144 12.85 16.77 18.97
N ARG A 145 14.03 16.33 18.56
CA ARG A 145 14.95 15.59 19.44
C ARG A 145 15.69 16.49 20.43
N ASN A 146 15.99 17.73 20.05
CA ASN A 146 16.80 18.64 20.86
C ASN A 146 16.06 19.94 21.19
N PHE A 147 15.12 20.36 20.34
CA PHE A 147 14.51 21.69 20.40
C PHE A 147 13.01 21.68 20.69
N MET A 148 12.42 20.53 21.08
CA MET A 148 10.97 20.49 21.27
C MET A 148 10.56 21.45 22.39
N PHE A 149 9.80 22.48 22.01
CA PHE A 149 9.31 23.56 22.88
C PHE A 149 10.38 24.51 23.47
N GLY A 150 11.60 24.53 22.92
CA GLY A 150 12.63 25.49 23.32
C GLY A 150 14.05 24.97 23.14
N GLN A 151 15.06 25.79 23.41
CA GLN A 151 16.46 25.34 23.32
C GLN A 151 16.84 24.38 24.47
N PRO A 152 17.80 23.45 24.25
CA PRO A 152 18.40 22.65 25.30
C PRO A 152 18.85 23.52 26.48
N GLY A 153 18.46 23.16 27.70
CA GLY A 153 18.77 23.93 28.91
C GLY A 153 17.86 25.13 29.19
N ALA A 154 16.94 25.48 28.29
CA ALA A 154 15.95 26.55 28.46
C ALA A 154 14.49 26.04 28.52
N GLY A 155 14.29 24.74 28.75
CA GLY A 155 12.98 24.08 28.73
C GLY A 155 12.70 23.24 27.48
N GLY A 156 13.67 23.13 26.56
CA GLY A 156 13.62 22.20 25.43
C GLY A 156 13.60 20.74 25.88
N LEU A 157 12.81 19.93 25.19
CA LEU A 157 12.61 18.51 25.44
C LEU A 157 13.12 17.67 24.28
N ASP A 158 13.42 16.40 24.58
CA ASP A 158 13.73 15.37 23.59
C ASP A 158 12.50 14.46 23.40
N LEU A 159 11.85 14.57 22.26
CA LEU A 159 10.65 13.79 21.94
C LEU A 159 10.93 12.28 21.88
N ALA A 160 12.11 11.85 21.43
CA ALA A 160 12.49 10.44 21.38
C ALA A 160 12.61 9.88 22.80
N SER A 161 13.38 10.57 23.65
CA SER A 161 13.53 10.23 25.06
C SER A 161 12.19 10.23 25.80
N LEU A 162 11.29 11.15 25.47
CA LEU A 162 9.94 11.18 26.02
C LEU A 162 9.07 10.00 25.56
N ASN A 163 9.18 9.55 24.31
CA ASN A 163 8.45 8.36 23.85
C ASN A 163 8.90 7.11 24.62
N ILE A 164 10.22 6.93 24.77
CA ILE A 164 10.80 5.82 25.53
C ILE A 164 10.33 5.87 26.99
N GLN A 165 10.51 7.02 27.65
CA GLN A 165 10.14 7.16 29.05
C GLN A 165 8.61 7.03 29.28
N ARG A 166 7.80 7.52 28.34
CA ARG A 166 6.33 7.37 28.38
C ARG A 166 5.93 5.91 28.21
N GLY A 167 6.59 5.16 27.33
CA GLY A 167 6.36 3.72 27.19
C GLY A 167 6.58 2.99 28.51
N ARG A 168 7.67 3.31 29.22
CA ARG A 168 7.99 2.75 30.54
C ARG A 168 6.97 3.15 31.61
N GLU A 169 6.56 4.43 31.65
CA GLU A 169 5.51 4.92 32.57
C GLU A 169 4.17 4.21 32.34
N HIS A 170 3.81 4.00 31.07
CA HIS A 170 2.59 3.29 30.68
C HIS A 170 2.66 1.78 30.93
N GLY A 171 3.79 1.26 31.40
CA GLY A 171 4.00 -0.18 31.61
C GLY A 171 3.88 -0.98 30.32
N LEU A 172 4.35 -0.43 29.20
CA LEU A 172 4.38 -1.17 27.94
C LEU A 172 5.28 -2.41 28.07
N PRO A 173 4.90 -3.54 27.43
CA PRO A 173 5.78 -4.69 27.33
C PRO A 173 7.09 -4.32 26.63
N SER A 174 8.13 -5.12 26.84
CA SER A 174 9.33 -5.02 25.98
C SER A 174 8.99 -5.41 24.54
N TYR A 175 9.87 -5.10 23.60
CA TYR A 175 9.67 -5.39 22.18
C TYR A 175 9.35 -6.87 21.90
N ASN A 176 10.11 -7.81 22.48
CA ASN A 176 9.84 -9.24 22.30
C ASN A 176 8.51 -9.69 22.92
N GLN A 177 8.15 -9.13 24.08
CA GLN A 177 6.84 -9.37 24.67
C GLN A 177 5.71 -8.79 23.80
N LEU A 178 5.92 -7.60 23.22
CA LEU A 178 4.97 -6.98 22.30
C LEU A 178 4.78 -7.83 21.04
N ARG A 179 5.86 -8.33 20.44
CA ARG A 179 5.80 -9.29 19.31
C ARG A 179 4.91 -10.48 19.65
N ALA A 180 5.12 -11.11 20.81
CA ALA A 180 4.32 -12.25 21.25
C ALA A 180 2.83 -11.89 21.42
N THR A 181 2.49 -10.68 21.89
CA THR A 181 1.08 -10.26 22.04
C THR A 181 0.33 -10.17 20.72
N VAL A 182 1.04 -9.90 19.62
CA VAL A 182 0.47 -9.86 18.27
C VAL A 182 0.71 -11.14 17.47
N GLY A 183 1.11 -12.22 18.15
CA GLY A 183 1.28 -13.54 17.56
C GLY A 183 2.54 -13.72 16.71
N LEU A 184 3.54 -12.86 16.89
CA LEU A 184 4.84 -12.97 16.23
C LEU A 184 5.84 -13.69 17.14
N ASP A 185 6.75 -14.44 16.55
CA ASP A 185 7.84 -15.06 17.28
C ASP A 185 8.81 -14.00 17.83
N PRO A 186 9.30 -14.16 19.07
CA PRO A 186 10.32 -13.28 19.61
C PRO A 186 11.62 -13.44 18.82
N VAL A 187 12.35 -12.34 18.66
CA VAL A 187 13.69 -12.37 18.05
C VAL A 187 14.73 -12.80 19.07
N THR A 188 15.86 -13.34 18.60
CA THR A 188 16.93 -13.85 19.46
C THR A 188 18.23 -13.04 19.39
N ARG A 189 18.32 -12.11 18.43
CA ARG A 189 19.49 -11.25 18.19
C ARG A 189 19.08 -9.95 17.50
N PHE A 190 19.85 -8.88 17.70
CA PHE A 190 19.52 -7.55 17.15
C PHE A 190 19.44 -7.50 15.62
N SER A 191 20.19 -8.36 14.91
CA SER A 191 20.13 -8.47 13.44
C SER A 191 18.85 -9.12 12.91
N GLU A 192 17.97 -9.63 13.79
CA GLU A 192 16.62 -10.07 13.42
C GLU A 192 15.59 -8.94 13.57
N ILE A 193 15.94 -7.85 14.26
CA ILE A 193 15.12 -6.63 14.29
C ILE A 193 15.33 -5.87 12.98
N THR A 194 16.58 -5.70 12.56
CA THR A 194 16.95 -4.91 11.38
C THR A 194 18.06 -5.57 10.57
N GLY A 195 17.95 -5.45 9.24
CA GLY A 195 18.98 -5.80 8.29
C GLY A 195 20.13 -4.80 8.22
N ASP A 196 20.00 -3.61 8.82
CA ASP A 196 21.09 -2.62 8.89
C ASP A 196 22.10 -3.01 10.00
N PRO A 197 23.34 -3.40 9.64
CA PRO A 197 24.33 -3.83 10.61
C PRO A 197 24.75 -2.73 11.59
N LEU A 198 24.67 -1.45 11.18
CA LEU A 198 25.00 -0.32 12.05
C LEU A 198 23.91 -0.12 13.11
N VAL A 199 22.64 -0.16 12.72
CA VAL A 199 21.52 -0.05 13.66
C VAL A 199 21.52 -1.23 14.63
N ALA A 200 21.74 -2.46 14.15
CA ALA A 200 21.88 -3.64 15.00
C ALA A 200 23.03 -3.50 16.01
N GLN A 201 24.18 -2.94 15.60
CA GLN A 201 25.30 -2.67 16.49
C GLN A 201 24.96 -1.60 17.55
N GLN A 202 24.24 -0.55 17.16
CA GLN A 202 23.82 0.52 18.09
C GLN A 202 22.82 0.00 19.13
N LEU A 203 21.89 -0.86 18.72
CA LEU A 203 20.98 -1.55 19.64
C LEU A 203 21.78 -2.41 20.63
N ALA A 204 22.74 -3.20 20.15
CA ALA A 204 23.60 -4.04 20.99
C ALA A 204 24.52 -3.24 21.94
N ALA A 205 24.83 -1.99 21.60
CA ALA A 205 25.58 -1.08 22.48
C ALA A 205 24.69 -0.40 23.53
N THR A 206 23.37 -0.41 23.33
CA THR A 206 22.39 0.29 24.17
C THR A 206 21.64 -0.65 25.12
N TYR A 207 21.32 -1.86 24.66
CA TYR A 207 20.57 -2.88 25.40
C TYR A 207 21.43 -4.13 25.61
N ASP A 208 21.36 -4.72 26.80
CA ASP A 208 22.09 -5.95 27.12
C ASP A 208 21.56 -7.15 26.32
N THR A 209 20.24 -7.24 26.16
CA THR A 209 19.57 -8.28 25.39
C THR A 209 18.42 -7.73 24.53
N VAL A 210 17.97 -8.51 23.55
CA VAL A 210 16.78 -8.17 22.74
C VAL A 210 15.49 -8.12 23.56
N ASP A 211 15.46 -8.77 24.73
CA ASP A 211 14.31 -8.76 25.63
C ASP A 211 14.19 -7.45 26.43
N ASP A 212 15.24 -6.62 26.46
CA ASP A 212 15.26 -5.34 27.15
C ASP A 212 14.84 -4.16 26.26
N VAL A 213 14.70 -4.38 24.95
CA VAL A 213 14.41 -3.32 23.98
C VAL A 213 13.03 -2.73 24.24
N ASP A 214 12.95 -1.40 24.39
CA ASP A 214 11.68 -0.69 24.54
C ASP A 214 10.79 -0.90 23.30
N ALA A 215 9.49 -1.17 23.49
CA ALA A 215 8.52 -1.42 22.42
C ALA A 215 8.58 -0.42 21.26
N TRP A 216 8.68 0.88 21.57
CA TRP A 216 8.75 1.93 20.57
C TRP A 216 10.05 1.86 19.74
N VAL A 217 11.18 1.62 20.40
CA VAL A 217 12.50 1.54 19.74
C VAL A 217 12.57 0.32 18.84
N GLY A 218 12.18 -0.85 19.35
CA GLY A 218 12.20 -2.09 18.55
C GLY A 218 11.33 -1.97 17.30
N GLY A 219 10.10 -1.45 17.44
CA GLY A 219 9.17 -1.32 16.31
C GLY A 219 9.57 -0.32 15.23
N ILE A 220 10.26 0.80 15.56
CA ILE A 220 10.77 1.73 14.54
C ILE A 220 12.10 1.28 13.92
N CYS A 221 12.80 0.32 14.55
CA CYS A 221 14.02 -0.25 13.98
C CYS A 221 13.72 -1.42 13.02
N GLU A 222 12.51 -1.95 13.00
CA GLU A 222 12.17 -3.04 12.08
C GLU A 222 12.31 -2.63 10.62
N ASP A 223 12.89 -3.51 9.81
CA ASP A 223 12.87 -3.36 8.36
C ASP A 223 11.42 -3.30 7.87
N HIS A 224 11.15 -2.41 6.92
CA HIS A 224 9.79 -2.25 6.42
C HIS A 224 9.30 -3.48 5.69
N LEU A 225 8.04 -3.83 5.90
CA LEU A 225 7.38 -4.82 5.06
C LEU A 225 7.29 -4.29 3.62
N THR A 226 7.35 -5.19 2.64
CA THR A 226 7.18 -4.86 1.22
C THR A 226 5.95 -3.99 0.98
N GLY A 227 6.16 -2.80 0.40
CA GLY A 227 5.10 -1.82 0.08
C GLY A 227 4.57 -1.03 1.29
N SER A 228 5.08 -1.27 2.50
CA SER A 228 4.72 -0.51 3.69
C SER A 228 5.85 0.43 4.11
N SER A 229 5.52 1.45 4.90
CA SER A 229 6.48 2.25 5.67
C SER A 229 6.70 1.71 7.09
N LEU A 230 6.10 0.56 7.46
CA LEU A 230 6.20 -0.01 8.80
C LEU A 230 6.79 -1.42 8.77
N GLY A 231 7.49 -1.76 9.85
CA GLY A 231 7.88 -3.14 10.15
C GLY A 231 6.71 -4.04 10.55
N GLU A 232 7.01 -5.32 10.72
CA GLU A 232 6.05 -6.39 10.98
C GLU A 232 5.19 -6.14 12.24
N THR A 233 5.82 -5.82 13.37
CA THR A 233 5.15 -5.67 14.67
C THR A 233 4.16 -4.51 14.64
N PHE A 234 4.61 -3.34 14.17
CA PHE A 234 3.75 -2.16 14.10
C PHE A 234 2.67 -2.28 13.04
N THR A 235 2.95 -2.95 11.92
CA THR A 235 1.91 -3.29 10.95
C THR A 235 0.81 -4.13 11.58
N ARG A 236 1.15 -5.19 12.33
CA ARG A 236 0.15 -6.03 13.02
C ARG A 236 -0.72 -5.22 13.99
N ILE A 237 -0.11 -4.36 14.81
CA ILE A 237 -0.82 -3.51 15.78
C ILE A 237 -1.75 -2.51 15.06
N TRP A 238 -1.26 -1.85 14.00
CA TRP A 238 -2.07 -0.89 13.24
C TRP A 238 -3.26 -1.57 12.57
N VAL A 239 -3.01 -2.68 11.87
CA VAL A 239 -4.06 -3.41 11.16
C VAL A 239 -5.11 -3.94 12.12
N GLU A 240 -4.71 -4.52 13.26
CA GLU A 240 -5.62 -4.95 14.32
C GLU A 240 -6.47 -3.78 14.82
N GLN A 241 -5.83 -2.68 15.26
CA GLN A 241 -6.52 -1.57 15.91
C GLN A 241 -7.52 -0.88 14.97
N PHE A 242 -7.11 -0.58 13.73
CA PHE A 242 -7.99 0.04 12.73
C PHE A 242 -9.10 -0.92 12.31
N THR A 243 -8.80 -2.21 12.08
CA THR A 243 -9.84 -3.19 11.72
C THR A 243 -10.88 -3.35 12.84
N ARG A 244 -10.43 -3.53 14.08
CA ARG A 244 -11.32 -3.71 15.25
C ARG A 244 -12.18 -2.50 15.51
N THR A 245 -11.61 -1.29 15.51
CA THR A 245 -12.38 -0.05 15.76
C THR A 245 -13.38 0.25 14.66
N ARG A 246 -13.03 0.00 13.39
CA ARG A 246 -13.97 0.07 12.27
C ARG A 246 -15.16 -0.87 12.47
N ALA A 247 -14.90 -2.13 12.81
CA ALA A 247 -15.93 -3.15 13.01
C ALA A 247 -16.75 -2.95 14.31
N ALA A 248 -16.17 -2.33 15.34
CA ALA A 248 -16.82 -2.02 16.60
C ALA A 248 -17.58 -0.68 16.59
N ASP A 249 -17.49 0.12 15.52
CA ASP A 249 -18.18 1.40 15.41
C ASP A 249 -19.56 1.24 14.77
N ARG A 250 -20.61 1.30 15.61
CA ARG A 250 -22.00 1.29 15.14
C ARG A 250 -22.30 2.44 14.17
N PHE A 251 -21.55 3.53 14.24
CA PHE A 251 -21.69 4.70 13.38
C PHE A 251 -20.67 4.79 12.24
N TRP A 252 -19.94 3.69 11.96
CA TRP A 252 -19.09 3.59 10.77
C TRP A 252 -19.85 4.05 9.53
N PHE A 253 -19.21 4.86 8.68
CA PHE A 253 -19.91 5.57 7.61
C PHE A 253 -20.68 4.65 6.65
N GLU A 254 -20.19 3.44 6.40
CA GLU A 254 -20.85 2.46 5.52
C GLU A 254 -22.11 1.84 6.15
N ASN A 255 -22.26 1.92 7.48
CA ASN A 255 -23.48 1.49 8.18
C ASN A 255 -24.57 2.57 8.14
N VAL A 256 -24.19 3.84 8.02
CA VAL A 256 -25.12 4.99 8.23
C VAL A 256 -25.45 5.73 6.94
N PHE A 257 -24.60 5.67 5.91
CA PHE A 257 -24.84 6.25 4.60
C PHE A 257 -25.21 5.17 3.58
N HIS A 258 -26.07 5.52 2.62
CA HIS A 258 -26.52 4.59 1.59
C HIS A 258 -26.59 5.25 0.20
N GLY A 259 -26.77 4.42 -0.83
CA GLY A 259 -27.07 4.90 -2.18
C GLY A 259 -25.99 5.85 -2.74
N LYS A 260 -26.41 7.07 -3.13
CA LYS A 260 -25.52 8.05 -3.75
C LYS A 260 -24.54 8.67 -2.75
N GLU A 261 -24.97 8.89 -1.51
CA GLU A 261 -24.15 9.50 -0.47
C GLU A 261 -23.00 8.58 -0.06
N LEU A 262 -23.29 7.28 0.13
CA LEU A 262 -22.26 6.28 0.38
C LEU A 262 -21.23 6.22 -0.74
N ARG A 263 -21.68 6.22 -2.01
CA ARG A 263 -20.77 6.22 -3.16
C ARG A 263 -19.93 7.50 -3.24
N GLN A 264 -20.47 8.64 -2.82
CA GLN A 264 -19.71 9.87 -2.74
C GLN A 264 -18.58 9.73 -1.71
N LEU A 265 -18.89 9.24 -0.50
CA LEU A 265 -17.90 9.04 0.56
C LEU A 265 -16.85 7.99 0.17
N GLN A 266 -17.26 6.87 -0.42
CA GLN A 266 -16.32 5.84 -0.87
C GLN A 266 -15.35 6.34 -1.95
N ASN A 267 -15.75 7.31 -2.77
CA ASN A 267 -14.89 7.90 -3.80
C ASN A 267 -14.19 9.20 -3.37
N LEU A 268 -14.50 9.71 -2.17
CA LEU A 268 -13.98 10.96 -1.67
C LEU A 268 -12.46 10.89 -1.49
N ARG A 269 -11.79 11.98 -1.86
CA ARG A 269 -10.38 12.18 -1.60
C ARG A 269 -10.16 13.40 -0.73
N LEU A 270 -9.06 13.43 0.02
CA LEU A 270 -8.68 14.61 0.80
C LEU A 270 -8.46 15.83 -0.09
N ALA A 271 -7.98 15.63 -1.33
CA ALA A 271 -7.90 16.67 -2.36
C ALA A 271 -9.24 17.36 -2.63
N ASP A 272 -10.35 16.60 -2.64
CA ASP A 272 -11.70 17.14 -2.87
C ASP A 272 -12.13 18.04 -1.71
N VAL A 273 -11.88 17.62 -0.46
CA VAL A 273 -12.17 18.41 0.74
C VAL A 273 -11.32 19.68 0.77
N LEU A 274 -10.03 19.58 0.42
CA LEU A 274 -9.14 20.74 0.29
C LEU A 274 -9.67 21.75 -0.73
N ALA A 275 -10.01 21.30 -1.94
CA ALA A 275 -10.55 22.13 -3.01
C ALA A 275 -11.89 22.77 -2.63
N ALA A 276 -12.81 22.00 -2.03
CA ALA A 276 -14.11 22.48 -1.58
C ALA A 276 -14.01 23.58 -0.51
N ASN A 277 -12.88 23.64 0.22
CA ASN A 277 -12.60 24.64 1.24
C ASN A 277 -11.61 25.74 0.80
N GLY A 278 -11.44 25.93 -0.51
CA GLY A 278 -10.69 27.05 -1.08
C GLY A 278 -9.20 26.82 -1.27
N VAL A 279 -8.69 25.59 -1.11
CA VAL A 279 -7.30 25.25 -1.44
C VAL A 279 -7.21 24.93 -2.94
N SER A 280 -6.97 25.95 -3.75
CA SER A 280 -6.71 25.83 -5.20
C SER A 280 -5.22 25.63 -5.51
N GLY A 281 -4.87 25.23 -6.73
CA GLY A 281 -3.49 25.09 -7.19
C GLY A 281 -3.10 23.63 -7.50
N PRO A 282 -1.79 23.31 -7.55
CA PRO A 282 -1.32 21.98 -7.94
C PRO A 282 -1.46 20.99 -6.78
N LEU A 283 -2.66 20.42 -6.62
CA LEU A 283 -2.92 19.30 -5.72
C LEU A 283 -2.91 17.98 -6.51
N GLN A 284 -2.22 16.99 -5.98
CA GLN A 284 -2.28 15.62 -6.49
C GLN A 284 -3.66 15.03 -6.24
N ALA A 285 -4.04 14.08 -7.08
CA ALA A 285 -5.30 13.40 -6.95
C ALA A 285 -5.38 12.59 -5.63
N ASN A 286 -4.26 12.01 -5.16
CA ASN A 286 -4.10 11.48 -3.81
C ASN A 286 -2.93 12.22 -3.15
N VAL A 287 -3.23 13.03 -2.13
CA VAL A 287 -2.27 13.94 -1.48
C VAL A 287 -1.35 13.26 -0.47
N PHE A 288 -1.54 11.95 -0.21
CA PHE A 288 -0.60 11.17 0.61
C PHE A 288 0.62 10.71 -0.19
N PHE A 289 0.64 10.90 -1.51
CA PHE A 289 1.79 10.65 -2.35
C PHE A 289 2.37 11.96 -2.92
N THR A 290 3.69 12.03 -3.05
CA THR A 290 4.36 13.18 -3.67
C THR A 290 3.94 13.34 -5.14
N PRO A 291 4.08 14.54 -5.75
CA PRO A 291 3.70 14.76 -7.15
C PRO A 291 4.42 13.89 -8.17
N SER A 292 5.50 13.21 -7.76
CA SER A 292 6.26 12.28 -8.58
C SER A 292 5.67 10.86 -8.64
N THR A 293 4.56 10.60 -7.94
CA THR A 293 3.87 9.31 -7.99
C THR A 293 2.61 9.42 -8.84
N LEU A 294 2.53 8.59 -9.87
CA LEU A 294 1.30 8.47 -10.66
C LEU A 294 0.35 7.52 -9.94
N THR A 295 -0.78 8.04 -9.46
CA THR A 295 -1.77 7.24 -8.71
C THR A 295 -3.03 6.99 -9.53
N VAL A 296 -3.52 5.76 -9.54
CA VAL A 296 -4.89 5.42 -9.96
C VAL A 296 -5.59 4.70 -8.84
N ARG A 297 -6.85 5.09 -8.59
CA ARG A 297 -7.73 4.43 -7.64
C ARG A 297 -9.07 4.20 -8.30
N ALA A 298 -9.54 2.96 -8.32
CA ALA A 298 -10.83 2.60 -8.85
C ALA A 298 -11.95 3.31 -8.08
N ALA A 299 -13.02 3.67 -8.79
CA ALA A 299 -14.22 4.13 -8.12
C ALA A 299 -14.95 2.94 -7.47
N ALA A 300 -15.65 3.19 -6.36
CA ALA A 300 -16.45 2.18 -5.67
C ALA A 300 -17.42 1.49 -6.63
N LYS A 301 -17.52 0.15 -6.53
CA LYS A 301 -18.34 -0.71 -7.39
C LYS A 301 -17.98 -0.69 -8.88
N THR A 302 -16.77 -0.26 -9.23
CA THR A 302 -16.21 -0.40 -10.59
C THR A 302 -15.13 -1.46 -10.61
N ALA A 303 -14.95 -2.09 -11.78
CA ALA A 303 -13.82 -2.96 -12.08
C ALA A 303 -12.87 -2.18 -13.00
N LEU A 304 -11.58 -2.27 -12.74
CA LEU A 304 -10.49 -1.87 -13.58
C LEU A 304 -10.15 -3.02 -14.52
N ASP A 305 -9.99 -2.69 -15.79
CA ASP A 305 -9.24 -3.53 -16.74
C ASP A 305 -8.27 -2.58 -17.41
N ILE A 306 -7.03 -2.54 -16.90
CA ILE A 306 -6.06 -1.52 -17.22
C ILE A 306 -4.72 -2.11 -17.66
N THR A 307 -4.01 -1.35 -18.48
CA THR A 307 -2.62 -1.61 -18.86
C THR A 307 -1.75 -0.42 -18.45
N VAL A 308 -0.70 -0.69 -17.67
CA VAL A 308 0.36 0.28 -17.33
C VAL A 308 1.49 0.15 -18.34
N ARG A 309 1.84 1.23 -19.02
CA ARG A 309 2.84 1.21 -20.09
C ARG A 309 3.61 2.53 -20.18
N VAL A 310 4.72 2.50 -20.91
CA VAL A 310 5.39 3.72 -21.38
C VAL A 310 5.03 3.92 -22.85
N ARG A 311 4.50 5.09 -23.17
CA ARG A 311 4.27 5.53 -24.54
C ARG A 311 5.53 6.24 -25.05
N THR A 312 6.06 5.78 -26.19
CA THR A 312 7.32 6.26 -26.79
C THR A 312 7.12 7.04 -28.10
N ASP A 313 5.89 7.18 -28.60
CA ASP A 313 5.59 8.01 -29.78
C ASP A 313 5.55 9.50 -29.41
N GLY A 314 6.75 10.09 -29.35
CA GLY A 314 6.97 11.49 -28.96
C GLY A 314 7.62 11.61 -27.58
N ALA A 315 7.19 12.60 -26.79
CA ALA A 315 7.70 12.75 -25.43
C ALA A 315 7.22 11.58 -24.56
N GLU A 316 8.15 10.87 -23.93
CA GLU A 316 7.86 9.66 -23.15
C GLU A 316 6.87 9.95 -22.01
N GLN A 317 5.79 9.18 -21.98
CA GLN A 317 4.75 9.25 -20.95
C GLN A 317 4.56 7.89 -20.30
N VAL A 318 4.44 7.87 -18.99
CA VAL A 318 3.80 6.76 -18.27
C VAL A 318 2.30 6.91 -18.48
N GLU A 319 1.64 5.86 -18.97
CA GLU A 319 0.21 5.82 -19.21
C GLU A 319 -0.45 4.68 -18.45
N ILE A 320 -1.63 4.97 -17.91
CA ILE A 320 -2.57 3.95 -17.44
C ILE A 320 -3.75 3.97 -18.40
N TYR A 321 -3.83 2.94 -19.23
CA TYR A 321 -4.81 2.79 -20.29
C TYR A 321 -5.94 1.86 -19.84
N ASP A 322 -7.18 2.31 -19.93
CA ASP A 322 -8.37 1.51 -19.67
C ASP A 322 -8.71 0.69 -20.92
N ASN A 323 -8.59 -0.63 -20.81
CA ASN A 323 -8.78 -1.58 -21.91
C ASN A 323 -10.26 -1.67 -22.34
N VAL A 324 -11.19 -1.46 -21.41
CA VAL A 324 -12.64 -1.51 -21.67
C VAL A 324 -13.11 -0.24 -22.35
N ARG A 325 -12.74 0.92 -21.80
CA ARG A 325 -13.12 2.24 -22.33
C ARG A 325 -12.26 2.69 -23.50
N ARG A 326 -11.14 2.02 -23.74
CA ARG A 326 -10.15 2.30 -24.80
C ARG A 326 -9.61 3.73 -24.74
N GLN A 327 -9.22 4.16 -23.55
CA GLN A 327 -8.70 5.51 -23.34
C GLN A 327 -7.67 5.55 -22.22
N VAL A 328 -6.76 6.53 -22.28
CA VAL A 328 -5.84 6.84 -21.19
C VAL A 328 -6.63 7.52 -20.06
N ILE A 329 -6.58 6.95 -18.86
CA ILE A 329 -7.27 7.48 -17.67
C ILE A 329 -6.34 8.23 -16.71
N ALA A 330 -5.05 8.00 -16.82
CA ALA A 330 -4.02 8.77 -16.14
C ALA A 330 -2.71 8.73 -16.94
N GLN A 331 -1.98 9.84 -16.96
CA GLN A 331 -0.66 9.91 -17.59
C GLN A 331 0.23 10.94 -16.91
N GLN A 332 1.53 10.72 -16.97
CA GLN A 332 2.54 11.64 -16.49
C GLN A 332 3.84 11.47 -17.26
N ALA A 333 4.60 12.55 -17.44
CA ALA A 333 5.89 12.47 -18.11
C ALA A 333 6.82 11.48 -17.39
N LEU A 334 7.50 10.62 -18.15
CA LEU A 334 8.39 9.61 -17.57
C LEU A 334 9.47 10.25 -16.71
N SER A 335 10.05 11.37 -17.16
CA SER A 335 11.06 12.14 -16.43
C SER A 335 10.58 12.74 -15.10
N ALA A 336 9.26 12.91 -14.92
CA ALA A 336 8.65 13.46 -13.71
C ALA A 336 8.09 12.37 -12.78
N THR A 337 8.06 11.11 -13.22
CA THR A 337 7.48 9.99 -12.48
C THR A 337 8.58 9.17 -11.84
N LYS A 338 8.41 8.83 -10.56
CA LYS A 338 9.34 7.98 -9.79
C LYS A 338 8.76 6.63 -9.42
N ARG A 339 7.43 6.52 -9.36
CA ARG A 339 6.71 5.28 -9.07
C ARG A 339 5.26 5.37 -9.56
N VAL A 340 4.62 4.22 -9.70
CA VAL A 340 3.18 4.10 -9.99
C VAL A 340 2.50 3.39 -8.83
N PHE A 341 1.34 3.90 -8.41
CA PHE A 341 0.52 3.28 -7.38
C PHE A 341 -0.89 3.04 -7.92
N ILE A 342 -1.35 1.79 -7.86
CA ILE A 342 -2.68 1.39 -8.32
C ILE A 342 -3.43 0.78 -7.16
N GLN A 343 -4.64 1.28 -6.92
CA GLN A 343 -5.58 0.70 -5.99
C GLN A 343 -6.86 0.31 -6.75
N GLY A 344 -7.17 -0.97 -6.72
CA GLY A 344 -8.38 -1.55 -7.25
C GLY A 344 -9.63 -1.18 -6.45
N GLY A 345 -10.76 -1.66 -6.95
CA GLY A 345 -12.09 -1.34 -6.50
C GLY A 345 -12.68 -2.41 -5.60
N SER A 346 -13.99 -2.58 -5.73
CA SER A 346 -14.77 -3.56 -4.97
C SER A 346 -15.32 -4.67 -5.90
N ARG A 347 -14.71 -4.82 -7.08
CA ARG A 347 -15.06 -5.80 -8.10
C ARG A 347 -13.74 -6.35 -8.65
N ASN A 348 -13.83 -7.53 -9.25
CA ASN A 348 -12.71 -8.18 -9.92
C ASN A 348 -11.99 -7.24 -10.90
N ASP A 349 -10.79 -6.85 -10.54
CA ASP A 349 -9.90 -6.01 -11.30
C ASP A 349 -8.89 -6.84 -12.09
N ARG A 350 -8.46 -6.30 -13.22
CA ARG A 350 -7.38 -6.83 -14.04
C ARG A 350 -6.38 -5.73 -14.34
N ILE A 351 -5.18 -5.89 -13.81
CA ILE A 351 -4.08 -4.96 -13.98
C ILE A 351 -3.00 -5.65 -14.81
N THR A 352 -2.63 -5.07 -15.95
CA THR A 352 -1.53 -5.56 -16.79
C THR A 352 -0.34 -4.60 -16.73
N ILE A 353 0.84 -5.12 -16.43
CA ILE A 353 2.10 -4.38 -16.52
C ILE A 353 2.74 -4.73 -17.86
N ALA A 354 2.97 -3.71 -18.70
CA ALA A 354 3.58 -3.90 -20.01
C ALA A 354 5.06 -4.33 -19.90
N PRO A 355 5.61 -4.95 -20.96
CA PRO A 355 7.01 -5.36 -21.01
C PRO A 355 7.99 -4.23 -20.71
N ALA A 356 9.09 -4.56 -20.03
CA ALA A 356 10.20 -3.66 -19.71
C ALA A 356 9.77 -2.34 -19.05
N PHE A 357 8.75 -2.37 -18.18
CA PHE A 357 8.30 -1.15 -17.51
C PHE A 357 9.37 -0.61 -16.53
N PRO A 358 9.83 0.64 -16.67
CA PRO A 358 11.08 1.09 -16.07
C PRO A 358 10.94 1.71 -14.67
N LEU A 359 9.73 1.79 -14.11
CA LEU A 359 9.49 2.43 -12.81
C LEU A 359 8.89 1.43 -11.81
N PRO A 360 9.24 1.55 -10.51
CA PRO A 360 8.61 0.74 -9.48
C PRO A 360 7.08 0.91 -9.49
N ILE A 361 6.37 -0.21 -9.34
CA ILE A 361 4.91 -0.22 -9.26
C ILE A 361 4.48 -0.88 -7.96
N GLU A 362 3.44 -0.32 -7.35
CA GLU A 362 2.68 -0.96 -6.30
C GLU A 362 1.22 -1.15 -6.74
N VAL A 363 0.71 -2.37 -6.60
CA VAL A 363 -0.67 -2.73 -6.95
C VAL A 363 -1.39 -3.30 -5.73
N LEU A 364 -2.50 -2.67 -5.34
CA LEU A 364 -3.46 -3.20 -4.40
C LEU A 364 -4.70 -3.64 -5.17
N GLY A 365 -5.03 -4.93 -5.18
CA GLY A 365 -6.19 -5.43 -5.93
C GLY A 365 -7.54 -4.97 -5.34
N GLY A 366 -7.63 -4.77 -4.03
CA GLY A 366 -8.84 -4.28 -3.37
C GLY A 366 -9.77 -5.41 -2.95
N GLU A 367 -11.08 -5.23 -3.15
CA GLU A 367 -12.05 -6.32 -2.93
C GLU A 367 -12.45 -6.95 -4.26
N GLY A 368 -12.46 -8.27 -4.31
CA GLY A 368 -12.87 -8.98 -5.51
C GLY A 368 -12.09 -10.26 -5.68
N MET A 369 -12.10 -10.79 -6.89
CA MET A 369 -11.10 -11.73 -7.37
C MET A 369 -10.25 -10.98 -8.39
N ASP A 370 -9.13 -10.46 -7.92
CA ASP A 370 -8.29 -9.53 -8.65
C ASP A 370 -7.12 -10.27 -9.30
N SER A 371 -6.72 -9.77 -10.47
CA SER A 371 -5.67 -10.39 -11.29
C SER A 371 -4.62 -9.38 -11.72
N LEU A 372 -3.36 -9.80 -11.60
CA LEU A 372 -2.20 -9.04 -12.02
C LEU A 372 -1.45 -9.82 -13.10
N ASP A 373 -1.29 -9.22 -14.26
CA ASP A 373 -0.57 -9.78 -15.41
C ASP A 373 0.77 -9.04 -15.56
N TYR A 374 1.89 -9.70 -15.26
CA TYR A 374 3.23 -9.20 -15.61
C TYR A 374 3.66 -9.75 -16.97
N ARG A 375 3.98 -8.86 -17.92
CA ARG A 375 4.46 -9.23 -19.25
C ARG A 375 5.97 -9.07 -19.31
N GLY A 376 6.69 -10.16 -19.58
CA GLY A 376 8.09 -10.12 -20.00
C GLY A 376 8.22 -9.69 -21.46
N THR A 377 9.45 -9.66 -21.93
CA THR A 377 9.90 -9.02 -23.16
C THR A 377 9.94 -9.99 -24.34
N GLU A 378 10.61 -9.59 -25.43
CA GLU A 378 10.93 -10.48 -26.55
C GLU A 378 12.37 -11.03 -26.43
N HIS A 379 12.99 -10.86 -25.27
CA HIS A 379 14.34 -11.30 -24.94
C HIS A 379 14.29 -12.21 -23.72
N ASN A 380 15.39 -12.90 -23.45
CA ASN A 380 15.51 -13.72 -22.25
C ASN A 380 15.31 -12.86 -21.00
N ASP A 381 14.26 -13.16 -20.24
CA ASP A 381 13.91 -12.50 -18.99
C ASP A 381 14.26 -13.40 -17.79
N ALA A 382 14.79 -12.80 -16.72
CA ALA A 382 14.95 -13.45 -15.43
C ALA A 382 14.01 -12.81 -14.41
N VAL A 383 12.96 -13.53 -14.03
CA VAL A 383 11.92 -13.06 -13.11
C VAL A 383 11.91 -13.88 -11.84
N ASP A 384 12.16 -13.21 -10.72
CA ASP A 384 12.10 -13.78 -9.37
C ASP A 384 10.84 -13.27 -8.64
N ILE A 385 10.01 -14.21 -8.18
CA ILE A 385 8.79 -13.95 -7.42
C ILE A 385 9.01 -14.33 -5.95
N TYR A 386 8.77 -13.38 -5.07
CA TYR A 386 8.79 -13.54 -3.62
C TYR A 386 7.38 -13.28 -3.06
N PHE A 387 7.21 -13.44 -1.75
CA PHE A 387 5.97 -13.03 -1.10
C PHE A 387 5.69 -11.54 -1.37
N ARG A 388 4.64 -11.26 -2.16
CA ARG A 388 4.16 -9.90 -2.52
C ARG A 388 5.10 -9.06 -3.38
N GLN A 389 6.13 -9.66 -3.95
CA GLN A 389 7.12 -8.93 -4.74
C GLN A 389 7.52 -9.73 -5.98
N LEU A 390 7.70 -9.01 -7.08
CA LEU A 390 8.30 -9.52 -8.30
C LEU A 390 9.49 -8.62 -8.68
N GLN A 391 10.62 -9.24 -8.97
CA GLN A 391 11.83 -8.61 -9.46
C GLN A 391 12.14 -9.18 -10.84
N SER A 392 12.56 -8.31 -11.76
CA SER A 392 12.99 -8.68 -13.11
C SER A 392 14.32 -8.01 -13.41
N ASP A 393 15.13 -8.61 -14.27
CA ASP A 393 16.32 -7.97 -14.84
C ASP A 393 15.99 -6.94 -15.94
N THR A 394 14.77 -7.00 -16.49
CA THR A 394 14.28 -6.11 -17.56
C THR A 394 13.31 -5.03 -17.11
N ALA A 395 12.79 -5.10 -15.88
CA ALA A 395 11.80 -4.16 -15.35
C ALA A 395 12.12 -3.75 -13.91
N ALA A 396 11.59 -2.61 -13.49
CA ALA A 396 11.69 -2.19 -12.09
C ALA A 396 10.81 -3.07 -11.18
N SER A 397 11.03 -2.97 -9.86
CA SER A 397 10.33 -3.81 -8.89
C SER A 397 8.81 -3.61 -8.90
N LEU A 398 8.09 -4.71 -8.77
CA LEU A 398 6.64 -4.74 -8.65
C LEU A 398 6.26 -5.31 -7.29
N ASN A 399 5.62 -4.49 -6.46
CA ASN A 399 5.01 -4.93 -5.22
C ASN A 399 3.51 -5.09 -5.43
N TYR A 400 2.92 -6.12 -4.84
CA TYR A 400 1.49 -6.35 -4.95
C TYR A 400 0.87 -6.83 -3.64
N GLY A 401 -0.41 -6.56 -3.48
CA GLY A 401 -1.19 -6.88 -2.30
C GLY A 401 -2.65 -7.08 -2.64
N GLN A 402 -3.36 -7.93 -1.90
CA GLN A 402 -4.80 -8.14 -2.13
C GLN A 402 -5.07 -8.56 -3.59
N VAL A 403 -4.19 -9.40 -4.15
CA VAL A 403 -4.33 -9.95 -5.51
C VAL A 403 -4.46 -11.46 -5.37
N GLU A 404 -5.55 -12.03 -5.88
CA GLU A 404 -5.80 -13.48 -5.78
C GLU A 404 -5.07 -14.28 -6.85
N GLN A 405 -4.78 -13.67 -8.01
CA GLN A 405 -4.12 -14.32 -9.14
C GLN A 405 -3.00 -13.45 -9.73
N LEU A 406 -1.78 -13.96 -9.75
CA LEU A 406 -0.65 -13.37 -10.47
C LEU A 406 -0.28 -14.26 -11.67
N ASN A 407 -0.30 -13.68 -12.85
CA ASN A 407 0.10 -14.31 -14.10
C ASN A 407 1.41 -13.68 -14.58
N VAL A 408 2.46 -14.48 -14.71
CA VAL A 408 3.78 -14.04 -15.17
C VAL A 408 4.03 -14.67 -16.53
N PHE A 409 4.17 -13.83 -17.56
CA PHE A 409 4.44 -14.24 -18.92
C PHE A 409 5.92 -13.97 -19.22
N GLY A 410 6.71 -14.98 -19.59
CA GLY A 410 8.11 -14.84 -20.01
C GLY A 410 8.20 -14.04 -21.31
N GLY A 411 7.56 -14.55 -22.36
CA GLY A 411 7.40 -13.80 -23.61
C GLY A 411 8.07 -14.54 -24.75
N ALA A 412 8.97 -13.90 -25.48
CA ALA A 412 9.85 -14.62 -26.39
C ALA A 412 11.26 -14.65 -25.82
N GLY A 413 12.02 -15.71 -26.09
CA GLY A 413 13.37 -15.87 -25.54
C GLY A 413 13.43 -17.07 -24.62
N ASP A 414 14.64 -17.43 -24.19
CA ASP A 414 14.82 -18.51 -23.22
C ASP A 414 14.72 -17.90 -21.80
N ASP A 415 13.55 -17.96 -21.19
CA ASP A 415 13.23 -17.24 -19.96
C ASP A 415 13.47 -18.08 -18.69
N ARG A 416 13.69 -17.40 -17.56
CA ARG A 416 13.72 -18.01 -16.23
C ARG A 416 12.67 -17.35 -15.35
N LEU A 417 11.61 -18.08 -15.02
CA LEU A 417 10.60 -17.65 -14.05
C LEU A 417 10.72 -18.51 -12.78
N GLN A 418 11.05 -17.88 -11.64
CA GLN A 418 11.31 -18.59 -10.40
C GLN A 418 10.53 -18.02 -9.21
N VAL A 419 9.90 -18.91 -8.45
CA VAL A 419 9.24 -18.58 -7.18
C VAL A 419 10.13 -18.96 -6.01
N HIS A 420 10.27 -18.06 -5.05
CA HIS A 420 11.03 -18.25 -3.83
C HIS A 420 10.09 -18.42 -2.64
N GLY A 421 9.94 -19.67 -2.19
CA GLY A 421 9.06 -19.99 -1.06
C GLY A 421 7.58 -19.94 -1.43
N ARG A 422 6.82 -19.08 -0.74
CA ARG A 422 5.37 -18.93 -0.92
C ARG A 422 5.02 -17.61 -1.60
N SER A 423 3.88 -17.57 -2.27
CA SER A 423 3.30 -16.36 -2.84
C SER A 423 2.00 -16.00 -2.11
N GLU A 424 1.65 -14.71 -2.06
CA GLU A 424 0.31 -14.31 -1.61
C GLU A 424 -0.76 -14.74 -2.62
N ALA A 425 -0.49 -14.49 -3.90
CA ALA A 425 -1.40 -14.78 -5.00
C ALA A 425 -1.18 -16.20 -5.51
N ARG A 426 -2.23 -16.83 -6.05
CA ARG A 426 -2.08 -18.03 -6.88
C ARG A 426 -1.28 -17.68 -8.12
N LEU A 427 -0.36 -18.56 -8.50
CA LEU A 427 0.59 -18.28 -9.57
C LEU A 427 0.25 -19.05 -10.85
N ALA A 428 0.36 -18.34 -11.97
CA ALA A 428 0.51 -18.93 -13.29
C ALA A 428 1.80 -18.41 -13.92
N LEU A 429 2.75 -19.32 -14.17
CA LEU A 429 3.99 -19.06 -14.89
C LEU A 429 3.83 -19.55 -16.32
N LEU A 430 4.00 -18.66 -17.29
CA LEU A 430 3.85 -18.95 -18.71
C LEU A 430 5.14 -18.58 -19.43
N GLY A 431 5.96 -19.55 -19.83
CA GLY A 431 7.20 -19.30 -20.58
C GLY A 431 6.89 -18.66 -21.94
N ASN A 432 5.95 -19.27 -22.65
CA ASN A 432 5.51 -18.92 -24.01
C ASN A 432 6.50 -19.41 -25.07
N ALA A 433 7.34 -18.57 -25.68
CA ALA A 433 8.16 -18.99 -26.82
C ALA A 433 9.66 -18.97 -26.49
N GLY A 434 10.32 -20.12 -26.59
CA GLY A 434 11.74 -20.29 -26.30
C GLY A 434 11.94 -21.49 -25.38
N ASN A 435 13.17 -21.77 -24.97
CA ASN A 435 13.49 -22.86 -24.06
C ASN A 435 13.47 -22.36 -22.62
N ASP A 436 12.29 -22.42 -22.00
CA ASP A 436 12.04 -21.73 -20.74
C ASP A 436 12.36 -22.60 -19.53
N THR A 437 12.74 -21.95 -18.42
CA THR A 437 12.90 -22.57 -17.11
C THR A 437 11.87 -22.01 -16.15
N LEU A 438 10.86 -22.82 -15.80
CA LEU A 438 9.77 -22.47 -14.91
C LEU A 438 9.90 -23.23 -13.60
N LEU A 439 10.15 -22.52 -12.50
CA LEU A 439 10.38 -23.08 -11.17
C LEU A 439 9.30 -22.56 -10.21
N GLY A 440 8.33 -23.41 -9.88
CA GLY A 440 7.29 -23.18 -8.90
C GLY A 440 7.81 -23.16 -7.45
N GLY A 441 6.93 -22.76 -6.54
CA GLY A 441 7.22 -22.52 -5.13
C GLY A 441 6.73 -23.65 -4.23
N GLU A 442 6.25 -23.30 -3.03
CA GLU A 442 5.64 -24.24 -2.09
C GLU A 442 4.12 -24.41 -2.26
N ASP A 443 3.48 -23.46 -2.94
CA ASP A 443 2.03 -23.37 -3.12
C ASP A 443 1.58 -24.12 -4.37
N ALA A 444 0.27 -24.15 -4.64
CA ALA A 444 -0.25 -24.81 -5.85
C ALA A 444 -0.10 -23.88 -7.05
N ASP A 445 0.73 -24.28 -8.00
CA ASP A 445 1.10 -23.45 -9.15
C ASP A 445 0.55 -23.99 -10.48
N ILE A 446 0.43 -23.10 -11.47
CA ILE A 446 0.19 -23.45 -12.88
C ILE A 446 1.42 -23.07 -13.68
N LEU A 447 2.07 -24.04 -14.31
CA LEU A 447 3.23 -23.81 -15.17
C LEU A 447 2.91 -24.25 -16.59
N SER A 448 3.13 -23.36 -17.55
CA SER A 448 2.97 -23.63 -18.98
C SER A 448 4.27 -23.27 -19.70
N GLY A 449 4.99 -24.27 -20.21
CA GLY A 449 6.25 -24.09 -20.97
C GLY A 449 5.97 -23.31 -22.25
N GLY A 450 5.19 -23.89 -23.15
CA GLY A 450 4.76 -23.22 -24.36
C GLY A 450 5.43 -23.85 -25.58
N ALA A 451 6.27 -23.14 -26.31
CA ALA A 451 6.95 -23.64 -27.49
C ALA A 451 8.46 -23.57 -27.32
N GLY A 452 9.13 -24.72 -27.33
CA GLY A 452 10.57 -24.85 -27.14
C GLY A 452 10.88 -26.09 -26.33
N ASN A 453 12.10 -26.23 -25.82
CA ASN A 453 12.44 -27.35 -24.95
C ASN A 453 12.48 -26.87 -23.51
N ASP A 454 11.37 -27.00 -22.81
CA ASP A 454 11.17 -26.32 -21.54
C ASP A 454 11.58 -27.20 -20.35
N LEU A 455 11.97 -26.55 -19.25
CA LEU A 455 12.17 -27.17 -17.95
C LEU A 455 11.10 -26.66 -16.98
N LEU A 456 10.18 -27.54 -16.58
CA LEU A 456 9.12 -27.21 -15.62
C LEU A 456 9.37 -27.97 -14.32
N TRP A 457 9.47 -27.24 -13.21
CA TRP A 457 9.55 -27.82 -11.87
C TRP A 457 8.44 -27.24 -10.98
N GLY A 458 7.47 -28.07 -10.60
CA GLY A 458 6.31 -27.60 -9.81
C GLY A 458 6.65 -27.20 -8.36
N GLY A 459 7.69 -27.79 -7.77
CA GLY A 459 8.02 -27.52 -6.36
C GLY A 459 7.12 -28.28 -5.37
N GLY A 460 6.69 -27.60 -4.31
CA GLY A 460 5.69 -28.07 -3.36
C GLY A 460 4.26 -27.95 -3.92
N GLY A 461 3.24 -28.18 -3.10
CA GLY A 461 1.86 -27.93 -3.54
C GLY A 461 1.27 -28.97 -4.50
N LYS A 462 0.18 -28.58 -5.18
CA LYS A 462 -0.57 -29.38 -6.15
C LYS A 462 -0.55 -28.67 -7.50
N ASP A 463 0.40 -29.04 -8.33
CA ASP A 463 0.72 -28.26 -9.52
C ASP A 463 0.07 -28.79 -10.79
N TRP A 464 -0.14 -27.86 -11.71
CA TRP A 464 -0.59 -28.13 -13.06
C TRP A 464 0.54 -27.81 -14.01
N LEU A 465 1.10 -28.83 -14.65
CA LEU A 465 2.20 -28.67 -15.59
C LEU A 465 1.71 -28.95 -17.01
N LEU A 466 1.79 -27.93 -17.86
CA LEU A 466 1.53 -28.00 -19.30
C LEU A 466 2.84 -27.76 -20.04
N ALA A 467 3.44 -28.82 -20.56
CA ALA A 467 4.75 -28.70 -21.22
C ALA A 467 4.65 -27.87 -22.51
N GLY A 468 3.69 -28.22 -23.38
CA GLY A 468 3.53 -27.57 -24.67
C GLY A 468 4.25 -28.31 -25.80
N ARG A 469 4.81 -27.57 -26.76
CA ARG A 469 5.51 -28.09 -27.93
C ARG A 469 7.00 -28.16 -27.66
N GLY A 470 7.57 -29.33 -27.89
CA GLY A 470 9.01 -29.54 -28.01
C GLY A 470 9.45 -30.72 -27.17
N ARG A 471 10.72 -30.74 -26.75
CA ARG A 471 11.27 -31.80 -25.91
C ARG A 471 11.45 -31.28 -24.48
N ASP A 472 10.39 -31.39 -23.72
CA ASP A 472 10.32 -30.80 -22.38
C ASP A 472 10.80 -31.76 -21.29
N ARG A 473 11.22 -31.16 -20.18
CA ARG A 473 11.64 -31.83 -18.95
C ARG A 473 10.72 -31.38 -17.82
N LEU A 474 9.91 -32.31 -17.32
CA LEU A 474 9.03 -32.05 -16.18
C LEU A 474 9.60 -32.71 -14.94
N LEU A 475 9.80 -31.91 -13.90
CA LEU A 475 10.26 -32.34 -12.59
C LEU A 475 9.12 -32.11 -11.59
N THR A 476 8.82 -33.14 -10.81
CA THR A 476 7.79 -33.10 -9.78
C THR A 476 8.50 -32.93 -8.45
N GLY A 477 8.29 -31.83 -7.73
CA GLY A 477 8.95 -31.64 -6.44
C GLY A 477 8.43 -32.61 -5.37
N HIS A 478 9.10 -32.60 -4.21
CA HIS A 478 8.89 -33.58 -3.13
C HIS A 478 7.68 -33.25 -2.24
N GLY A 479 6.51 -32.98 -2.81
CA GLY A 479 5.26 -32.81 -2.07
C GLY A 479 4.72 -34.15 -1.52
N ARG A 480 4.28 -34.19 -0.26
CA ARG A 480 3.69 -35.38 0.39
C ARG A 480 2.32 -35.81 -0.16
N ASN A 481 1.77 -35.12 -1.17
CA ASN A 481 0.50 -35.45 -1.81
C ASN A 481 0.71 -35.76 -3.30
N ARG A 482 0.33 -36.96 -3.71
CA ARG A 482 0.44 -37.49 -5.08
C ARG A 482 -0.66 -36.98 -6.03
N ASP A 483 -0.85 -35.66 -6.15
CA ASP A 483 -1.86 -35.10 -7.06
C ASP A 483 -1.21 -34.09 -8.03
N LEU A 484 -0.34 -34.60 -8.89
CA LEU A 484 0.17 -33.88 -10.06
C LEU A 484 -0.72 -34.19 -11.26
N THR A 485 -1.14 -33.16 -11.99
CA THR A 485 -1.82 -33.37 -13.27
C THR A 485 -0.97 -32.82 -14.41
N VAL A 486 -0.36 -33.73 -15.17
CA VAL A 486 0.42 -33.41 -16.37
C VAL A 486 -0.47 -33.54 -17.60
N TYR A 487 -0.55 -32.48 -18.40
CA TYR A 487 -1.22 -32.52 -19.69
C TYR A 487 -0.21 -32.53 -20.81
N TRP A 488 -0.26 -33.57 -21.64
CA TRP A 488 0.36 -33.58 -22.96
C TRP A 488 -0.68 -33.06 -23.95
N ALA A 489 -0.73 -31.75 -24.16
CA ALA A 489 -1.64 -31.18 -25.14
C ALA A 489 -1.02 -31.29 -26.54
N THR A 490 -1.80 -31.79 -27.52
CA THR A 490 -1.58 -31.45 -28.92
C THR A 490 -1.73 -29.94 -29.12
N PRO A 491 -1.12 -29.36 -30.17
CA PRO A 491 -0.70 -27.97 -30.14
C PRO A 491 -1.84 -26.98 -29.89
N LEU A 492 -1.69 -26.13 -28.87
CA LEU A 492 -2.50 -24.93 -28.68
C LEU A 492 -1.67 -23.74 -29.15
N ASP A 493 -2.11 -23.12 -30.24
CA ASP A 493 -1.39 -22.06 -30.97
C ASP A 493 -1.53 -20.66 -30.37
N ASP A 494 -2.24 -20.49 -29.24
CA ASP A 494 -2.55 -19.15 -28.74
C ASP A 494 -2.70 -19.06 -27.21
N ASN A 495 -2.12 -18.00 -26.63
CA ASN A 495 -2.08 -17.73 -25.19
C ASN A 495 -3.48 -17.55 -24.59
N ALA A 496 -4.43 -17.05 -25.40
CA ALA A 496 -5.83 -16.96 -25.04
C ALA A 496 -6.45 -18.36 -24.84
N HIS A 497 -6.05 -19.35 -25.64
CA HIS A 497 -6.56 -20.71 -25.54
C HIS A 497 -5.91 -21.51 -24.41
N ALA A 498 -4.63 -21.28 -24.09
CA ALA A 498 -4.00 -21.90 -22.92
C ALA A 498 -4.71 -21.46 -21.63
N LEU A 499 -4.90 -20.15 -21.44
CA LEU A 499 -5.65 -19.60 -20.31
C LEU A 499 -7.11 -20.08 -20.32
N GLN A 500 -7.80 -20.06 -21.45
CA GLN A 500 -9.21 -20.49 -21.52
C GLN A 500 -9.37 -22.00 -21.30
N THR A 501 -8.41 -22.82 -21.72
CA THR A 501 -8.36 -24.26 -21.45
C THR A 501 -8.10 -24.50 -19.96
N LEU A 502 -7.11 -23.81 -19.38
CA LEU A 502 -6.80 -23.85 -17.94
C LEU A 502 -8.01 -23.37 -17.09
N PHE A 503 -8.66 -22.26 -17.46
CA PHE A 503 -9.87 -21.73 -16.82
C PHE A 503 -11.08 -22.67 -16.96
N SER A 504 -11.27 -23.31 -18.12
CA SER A 504 -12.37 -24.25 -18.33
C SER A 504 -12.20 -25.52 -17.48
N MET A 505 -10.97 -26.03 -17.36
CA MET A 505 -10.63 -27.16 -16.49
C MET A 505 -10.77 -26.79 -15.01
N TRP A 506 -10.47 -25.54 -14.65
CA TRP A 506 -10.73 -24.95 -13.34
C TRP A 506 -12.21 -24.86 -12.97
N SER A 507 -13.06 -24.43 -13.91
CA SER A 507 -14.51 -24.23 -13.67
C SER A 507 -15.27 -25.54 -13.38
N VAL A 508 -14.75 -26.69 -13.83
CA VAL A 508 -15.32 -28.01 -13.59
C VAL A 508 -15.05 -28.49 -12.15
N VAL A 509 -13.90 -28.14 -11.57
CA VAL A 509 -13.54 -28.54 -10.20
C VAL A 509 -14.24 -27.67 -9.15
N TYR A 510 -14.50 -26.40 -9.44
CA TYR A 510 -15.21 -25.50 -8.51
C TYR A 510 -16.74 -25.72 -8.45
N ARG A 511 -17.34 -26.45 -9.39
CA ARG A 511 -18.74 -26.92 -9.26
C ARG A 511 -18.88 -28.20 -8.40
N LEU A 512 -17.77 -28.77 -7.95
CA LEU A 512 -17.73 -30.00 -7.14
C LEU A 512 -17.22 -29.77 -5.70
N ARG A 513 -17.21 -28.52 -5.21
CA ARG A 513 -17.00 -28.19 -3.79
C ARG A 513 -18.13 -27.33 -3.26
#